data_AF-A0AAQ2I2B8-F1
#
_entry.id   AF-A0AAQ2I2B8-F1
#
_cell.length_a   1.000
_cell.length_b   1.000
_cell.length_c   1.000
_cell.angle_alpha   90.00
_cell.angle_beta   90.00
_cell.angle_gamma   90.00
#
_symmetry.space_group_name_H-M   'P 1'
#
loop_
_entity.id
_entity.type
_entity.pdbx_description
1 polymer ?
#
loop_
_entity_poly.entity_id
_entity_poly.type
_entity_poly.pdbx_seq_one_letter_code
_entity_poly.pdbx_strand_id
1 'polypeptide(L)'
;MTDQGVEIAHISFFLAREDKKIGSILDQKKDILKNLSASEFRFKVQDIDCHFIYFETTSVKSNPPWLNFINEKLPLNDAPLFSSKNRNPNGILFLAINGRVFAATFGRSAVSYLDRHAFEPDFGIKTAMNMCGNEEIRQTKSESHAITPTHIDRQVNKPADAFAFGLSEAEDLRYISAHMKNHKNITLQGRNNLTIKIVGKEKLNWHILIDYCEDFLVAYASREYTKLFPNYKHFDEATESDSNTLNEYLINQLRLKNTSNISLGIPEVLIDSDYGFAYSNNKKTGDKTYAYLEIRQIYEHISAEKITAKNLKSKHIYAYSYEEDQVLGYKKWPLYNCLSFEHALGERYFVLSDGKWLEVDNDFYSEITNFTQITLHEEACEEIYRGIDISDDEKMQNRESIFNKTICEIRPSCVLFDQAKLQIGSGRKDKEFCDILDLTNDNKIRIIHCKPYKNASSTNYLFSQAQFYCHAFINDQPFLGEIRKHIDLSTSTKKTEYLDYIKPNIADIHGKDYVVCLWLLCDQHAATPVKTEIPLMAQYELKLMHEHLRNTCKFQDVIIRFIPVIKKNYIKAISN
;
A
#
# COMPACT_ATOMS: atom_id res chain seq x y z
N MET A 1 -21.95 31.79 35.28
CA MET A 1 -21.82 30.97 34.06
C MET A 1 -22.60 31.70 32.98
N THR A 2 -21.89 32.36 32.07
CA THR A 2 -22.48 33.06 30.93
C THR A 2 -23.07 32.04 29.97
N ASP A 3 -24.30 32.31 29.52
CA ASP A 3 -25.14 31.54 28.60
C ASP A 3 -24.60 31.51 27.15
N GLN A 4 -23.28 31.49 26.99
CA GLN A 4 -22.62 31.26 25.73
C GLN A 4 -22.35 29.76 25.63
N GLY A 5 -23.17 29.07 24.83
CA GLY A 5 -23.02 27.66 24.54
C GLY A 5 -21.57 27.32 24.15
N VAL A 6 -21.08 26.19 24.65
CA VAL A 6 -19.71 25.73 24.39
C VAL A 6 -19.60 25.31 22.92
N GLU A 7 -18.81 26.06 22.15
CA GLU A 7 -18.64 25.85 20.71
C GLU A 7 -17.63 24.75 20.41
N ILE A 8 -18.04 23.69 19.70
CA ILE A 8 -17.13 22.64 19.22
C ILE A 8 -16.97 22.77 17.70
N ALA A 9 -15.74 22.99 17.24
CA ALA A 9 -15.43 23.17 15.82
C ALA A 9 -15.06 21.87 15.09
N HIS A 10 -14.85 20.78 15.82
CA HIS A 10 -14.33 19.51 15.28
C HIS A 10 -14.79 18.32 16.12
N ILE A 11 -15.46 17.35 15.49
CA ILE A 11 -15.91 16.10 16.12
C ILE A 11 -15.74 14.95 15.14
N SER A 12 -15.25 13.79 15.62
CA SER A 12 -15.21 12.54 14.87
C SER A 12 -16.26 11.57 15.38
N PHE A 13 -17.09 11.04 14.48
CA PHE A 13 -18.19 10.12 14.72
C PHE A 13 -17.91 8.74 14.14
N PHE A 14 -18.22 7.71 14.92
CA PHE A 14 -18.27 6.32 14.49
C PHE A 14 -19.73 5.84 14.57
N LEU A 15 -20.18 5.04 13.62
CA LEU A 15 -21.52 4.47 13.59
C LEU A 15 -21.45 3.00 14.02
N ALA A 16 -22.16 2.62 15.08
CA ALA A 16 -22.19 1.23 15.54
C ALA A 16 -22.96 0.35 14.55
N ARG A 17 -22.55 -0.92 14.43
CA ARG A 17 -23.32 -1.95 13.72
C ARG A 17 -24.70 -2.12 14.36
N GLU A 18 -25.69 -2.52 13.58
CA GLU A 18 -27.11 -2.57 14.01
C GLU A 18 -27.35 -3.48 15.23
N ASP A 19 -26.55 -4.54 15.38
CA ASP A 19 -26.65 -5.50 16.49
C ASP A 19 -25.98 -5.01 17.79
N LYS A 20 -25.27 -3.88 17.75
CA LYS A 20 -24.46 -3.39 18.88
C LYS A 20 -25.20 -2.33 19.70
N LYS A 21 -25.01 -2.42 21.02
CA LYS A 21 -25.49 -1.46 22.01
C LYS A 21 -24.34 -0.70 22.63
N ILE A 22 -24.62 0.42 23.31
CA ILE A 22 -23.64 1.30 23.96
C ILE A 22 -22.65 0.54 24.87
N GLY A 23 -23.09 -0.51 25.58
CA GLY A 23 -22.20 -1.29 26.44
C GLY A 23 -21.25 -2.25 25.70
N SER A 24 -21.54 -2.59 24.45
CA SER A 24 -20.78 -3.58 23.66
C SER A 24 -19.76 -2.98 22.69
N ILE A 25 -19.73 -1.65 22.55
CA ILE A 25 -18.85 -0.94 21.60
C ILE A 25 -17.54 -0.45 22.22
N LEU A 26 -17.34 -0.65 23.52
CA LEU A 26 -16.09 -0.36 24.23
C LEU A 26 -15.14 -1.57 24.18
N ASP A 27 -13.84 -1.32 24.08
CA ASP A 27 -12.82 -2.36 24.13
C ASP A 27 -12.76 -2.98 25.54
N GLN A 28 -13.27 -4.20 25.66
CA GLN A 28 -13.33 -4.94 26.93
C GLN A 28 -11.95 -5.20 27.56
N LYS A 29 -10.86 -5.18 26.77
CA LYS A 29 -9.50 -5.36 27.29
C LYS A 29 -8.96 -4.09 27.96
N LYS A 30 -9.51 -2.93 27.59
CA LYS A 30 -9.15 -1.62 28.12
C LYS A 30 -10.32 -1.07 28.92
N ASP A 31 -10.57 -1.70 30.06
CA ASP A 31 -11.63 -1.29 30.97
C ASP A 31 -11.40 0.17 31.43
N ILE A 32 -12.12 1.11 30.78
CA ILE A 32 -12.02 2.55 31.05
C ILE A 32 -12.38 2.81 32.52
N LEU A 33 -13.33 2.05 33.08
CA LEU A 33 -13.88 2.29 34.41
C LEU A 33 -12.91 1.90 35.53
N LYS A 34 -11.85 1.16 35.22
CA LYS A 34 -10.72 0.97 36.15
C LYS A 34 -9.82 2.19 36.26
N ASN A 35 -9.95 3.18 35.37
CA ASN A 35 -9.21 4.43 35.48
C ASN A 35 -9.78 5.26 36.64
N LEU A 36 -8.93 5.66 37.59
CA LEU A 36 -9.32 6.46 38.75
C LEU A 36 -9.95 7.81 38.39
N SER A 37 -9.66 8.33 37.20
CA SER A 37 -10.23 9.57 36.68
C SER A 37 -11.51 9.37 35.86
N ALA A 38 -11.95 8.13 35.65
CA ALA A 38 -13.11 7.85 34.84
C ALA A 38 -14.41 8.30 35.54
N SER A 39 -15.33 8.86 34.76
CA SER A 39 -16.66 9.23 35.23
C SER A 39 -17.68 9.05 34.11
N GLU A 40 -18.81 8.44 34.44
CA GLU A 40 -19.93 8.24 33.50
C GLU A 40 -21.05 9.25 33.78
N PHE A 41 -21.66 9.75 32.71
CA PHE A 41 -22.78 10.67 32.74
C PHE A 41 -23.85 10.20 31.77
N ARG A 42 -25.07 10.01 32.27
CA ARG A 42 -26.25 9.69 31.45
C ARG A 42 -27.22 10.85 31.53
N PHE A 43 -27.63 11.35 30.37
CA PHE A 43 -28.49 12.50 30.26
C PHE A 43 -29.32 12.41 28.98
N LYS A 44 -30.36 13.24 28.90
CA LYS A 44 -31.16 13.40 27.69
C LYS A 44 -30.93 14.78 27.12
N VAL A 45 -30.83 14.85 25.80
CA VAL A 45 -30.83 16.08 25.05
C VAL A 45 -32.00 16.00 24.10
N GLN A 46 -32.98 16.87 24.31
CA GLN A 46 -34.33 16.70 23.72
C GLN A 46 -34.86 15.31 24.14
N ASP A 47 -35.06 14.40 23.17
CA ASP A 47 -35.50 13.01 23.41
C ASP A 47 -34.43 11.95 23.13
N ILE A 48 -33.20 12.37 22.83
CA ILE A 48 -32.08 11.48 22.55
C ILE A 48 -31.40 11.05 23.86
N ASP A 49 -31.28 9.75 24.06
CA ASP A 49 -30.49 9.18 25.15
C ASP A 49 -28.99 9.35 24.86
N CYS A 50 -28.33 10.10 25.75
CA CYS A 50 -26.90 10.38 25.68
C CYS A 50 -26.16 9.67 26.82
N HIS A 51 -25.01 9.07 26.49
CA HIS A 51 -24.09 8.52 27.48
C HIS A 51 -22.69 9.07 27.24
N PHE A 52 -22.14 9.80 28.19
CA PHE A 52 -20.80 10.38 28.10
C PHE A 52 -19.87 9.76 29.13
N ILE A 53 -18.68 9.36 28.69
CA ILE A 53 -17.61 8.84 29.54
C ILE A 53 -16.43 9.80 29.47
N TYR A 54 -16.06 10.39 30.60
CA TYR A 54 -14.83 11.18 30.77
C TYR A 54 -13.74 10.32 31.38
N PHE A 55 -12.48 10.53 30.97
CA PHE A 55 -11.31 9.95 31.63
C PHE A 55 -10.02 10.68 31.25
N GLU A 56 -8.96 10.48 32.01
CA GLU A 56 -7.64 11.07 31.74
C GLU A 56 -6.58 10.02 31.41
N THR A 57 -5.68 10.35 30.49
CA THR A 57 -4.47 9.56 30.21
C THR A 57 -3.22 10.30 30.64
N THR A 58 -2.25 9.57 31.18
CA THR A 58 -0.98 10.15 31.62
C THR A 58 0.17 9.62 30.77
N SER A 59 1.08 10.50 30.35
CA SER A 59 2.35 10.12 29.71
C SER A 59 3.52 10.72 30.48
N VAL A 60 4.49 9.89 30.82
CA VAL A 60 5.76 10.32 31.44
C VAL A 60 6.84 10.37 30.35
N LYS A 61 7.57 11.49 30.28
CA LYS A 61 8.76 11.64 29.44
C LYS A 61 9.97 11.87 30.33
N SER A 62 11.09 11.23 29.97
CA SER A 62 12.40 11.39 30.60
C SER A 62 13.40 11.97 29.59
N ASN A 63 14.66 12.13 30.01
CA ASN A 63 15.75 12.55 29.12
C ASN A 63 15.72 11.83 27.77
N PRO A 64 15.69 12.58 26.65
CA PRO A 64 15.89 11.97 25.33
C PRO A 64 17.36 11.54 25.15
N PRO A 65 17.67 10.58 24.27
CA PRO A 65 19.04 10.08 24.10
C PRO A 65 20.08 11.12 23.66
N TRP A 66 19.71 12.11 22.84
CA TRP A 66 20.65 13.20 22.52
C TRP A 66 21.05 14.00 23.77
N LEU A 67 20.15 14.16 24.74
CA LEU A 67 20.46 14.83 26.01
C LEU A 67 21.38 13.95 26.85
N ASN A 68 21.13 12.63 26.88
CA ASN A 68 22.02 11.68 27.55
C ASN A 68 23.43 11.67 26.93
N PHE A 69 23.53 11.67 25.60
CA PHE A 69 24.79 11.72 24.86
C PHE A 69 25.62 12.98 25.19
N ILE A 70 24.98 14.16 25.20
CA ILE A 70 25.66 15.39 25.62
C ILE A 70 26.06 15.34 27.10
N ASN A 71 25.19 14.80 27.95
CA ASN A 71 25.44 14.64 29.39
C ASN A 71 26.65 13.72 29.69
N GLU A 72 27.03 12.80 28.78
CA GLU A 72 28.26 11.99 28.94
C GLU A 72 29.54 12.83 29.01
N LYS A 73 29.53 14.04 28.45
CA LYS A 73 30.68 14.96 28.42
C LYS A 73 30.56 16.12 29.39
N LEU A 74 29.42 16.26 30.07
CA LEU A 74 29.21 17.29 31.07
C LEU A 74 29.57 16.77 32.47
N PRO A 75 30.13 17.61 33.34
CA PRO A 75 30.19 17.29 34.76
C PRO A 75 28.80 16.94 35.30
N LEU A 76 28.69 15.94 36.17
CA LEU A 76 27.42 15.46 36.73
C LEU A 76 26.54 16.58 37.32
N ASN A 77 27.16 17.62 37.88
CA ASN A 77 26.45 18.75 38.47
C ASN A 77 25.88 19.76 37.45
N ASP A 78 26.40 19.73 36.22
CA ASP A 78 26.01 20.65 35.14
C ASP A 78 25.13 19.96 34.08
N ALA A 79 24.96 18.63 34.19
CA ALA A 79 24.19 17.83 33.26
C ALA A 79 22.68 18.13 33.36
N PRO A 80 22.04 18.69 32.31
CA PRO A 80 20.61 18.94 32.31
C PRO A 80 19.78 17.66 32.46
N LEU A 81 18.72 17.74 33.27
CA LEU A 81 17.73 16.68 33.46
C LEU A 81 16.35 17.15 33.01
N PHE A 82 15.70 16.35 32.19
CA PHE A 82 14.34 16.52 31.71
C PHE A 82 13.42 15.43 32.25
N SER A 83 12.34 15.86 32.90
CA SER A 83 11.24 14.99 33.30
C SER A 83 9.93 15.74 33.14
N SER A 84 8.94 15.11 32.53
CA SER A 84 7.63 15.72 32.30
C SER A 84 6.52 14.68 32.44
N LYS A 85 5.43 15.07 33.07
CA LYS A 85 4.23 14.24 33.25
C LYS A 85 3.03 15.00 32.69
N ASN A 86 2.60 14.61 31.48
CA ASN A 86 1.42 15.18 30.85
C ASN A 86 0.17 14.39 31.24
N ARG A 87 -0.90 15.09 31.65
CA ARG A 87 -2.26 14.55 31.80
C ARG A 87 -3.11 15.09 30.67
N ASN A 88 -3.80 14.22 29.95
CA ASN A 88 -4.65 14.59 28.83
C ASN A 88 -6.10 14.19 29.11
N PRO A 89 -7.07 15.11 29.03
CA PRO A 89 -8.48 14.78 29.14
C PRO A 89 -8.96 14.08 27.86
N ASN A 90 -9.86 13.11 28.02
CA ASN A 90 -10.50 12.39 26.93
C ASN A 90 -11.98 12.18 27.24
N GLY A 91 -12.78 12.04 26.19
CA GLY A 91 -14.22 11.82 26.30
C GLY A 91 -14.75 10.93 25.19
N ILE A 92 -15.79 10.15 25.49
CA ILE A 92 -16.57 9.41 24.50
C ILE A 92 -18.04 9.70 24.75
N LEU A 93 -18.73 10.26 23.76
CA LEU A 93 -20.17 10.53 23.79
C LEU A 93 -20.89 9.54 22.90
N PHE A 94 -21.85 8.83 23.45
CA PHE A 94 -22.75 7.96 22.72
C PHE A 94 -24.11 8.63 22.55
N LEU A 95 -24.67 8.52 21.35
CA LEU A 95 -25.96 9.10 20.96
C LEU A 95 -26.81 8.01 20.32
N ALA A 96 -28.01 7.76 20.86
CA ALA A 96 -28.97 6.82 20.30
C ALA A 96 -29.97 7.56 19.39
N ILE A 97 -29.75 7.53 18.08
CA ILE A 97 -30.52 8.28 17.08
C ILE A 97 -31.14 7.28 16.08
N ASN A 98 -32.46 7.32 15.90
CA ASN A 98 -33.20 6.46 14.97
C ASN A 98 -32.85 4.95 15.10
N GLY A 99 -32.70 4.48 16.35
CA GLY A 99 -32.35 3.08 16.64
C GLY A 99 -30.88 2.71 16.37
N ARG A 100 -30.07 3.65 15.88
CA ARG A 100 -28.63 3.50 15.66
C ARG A 100 -27.86 4.19 16.78
N VAL A 101 -26.62 3.75 17.01
CA VAL A 101 -25.74 4.33 18.03
C VAL A 101 -24.54 5.00 17.36
N PHE A 102 -24.38 6.30 17.58
CA PHE A 102 -23.14 7.01 17.26
C PHE A 102 -22.21 7.04 18.46
N ALA A 103 -20.90 6.99 18.21
CA ALA A 103 -19.86 7.30 19.18
C ALA A 103 -19.03 8.48 18.69
N ALA A 104 -19.10 9.61 19.40
CA ALA A 104 -18.29 10.80 19.18
C ALA A 104 -17.10 10.81 20.15
N THR A 105 -15.88 10.95 19.63
CA THR A 105 -14.65 10.87 20.43
C THR A 105 -13.98 12.22 20.62
N PHE A 106 -13.49 12.48 21.83
CA PHE A 106 -12.79 13.71 22.23
C PHE A 106 -11.44 13.39 22.88
N GLY A 107 -10.42 14.15 22.54
CA GLY A 107 -9.05 13.91 23.01
C GLY A 107 -8.31 12.84 22.21
N ARG A 108 -7.00 12.72 22.46
CA ARG A 108 -6.09 11.92 21.61
C ARG A 108 -6.21 10.43 21.85
N SER A 109 -6.69 10.01 23.02
CA SER A 109 -6.69 8.60 23.42
C SER A 109 -8.06 7.93 23.29
N ALA A 110 -9.15 8.70 23.19
CA ALA A 110 -10.53 8.19 23.20
C ALA A 110 -10.79 7.08 22.18
N VAL A 111 -10.41 7.28 20.91
CA VAL A 111 -10.58 6.29 19.84
C VAL A 111 -9.96 4.94 20.18
N SER A 112 -8.86 4.92 20.96
CA SER A 112 -8.16 3.68 21.29
C SER A 112 -8.92 2.76 22.27
N TYR A 113 -10.02 3.25 22.86
CA TYR A 113 -10.89 2.49 23.77
C TYR A 113 -12.19 2.01 23.11
N LEU A 114 -12.38 2.30 21.82
CA LEU A 114 -13.48 1.76 21.03
C LEU A 114 -13.12 0.37 20.50
N ASP A 115 -14.08 -0.56 20.55
CA ASP A 115 -13.95 -1.84 19.83
C ASP A 115 -14.21 -1.60 18.35
N ARG A 116 -13.15 -1.64 17.54
CA ARG A 116 -13.21 -1.40 16.09
C ARG A 116 -14.18 -2.31 15.36
N HIS A 117 -14.38 -3.54 15.84
CA HIS A 117 -15.27 -4.51 15.19
C HIS A 117 -16.75 -4.24 15.45
N ALA A 118 -17.07 -3.37 16.41
CA ALA A 118 -18.43 -3.03 16.77
C ALA A 118 -19.00 -1.86 15.92
N PHE A 119 -18.18 -1.27 15.05
CA PHE A 119 -18.57 -0.14 14.18
C PHE A 119 -18.67 -0.55 12.72
N GLU A 120 -19.47 0.21 11.98
CA GLU A 120 -19.64 0.07 10.54
C GLU A 120 -18.35 0.43 9.81
N PRO A 121 -17.79 -0.48 8.99
CA PRO A 121 -16.69 -0.14 8.12
C PRO A 121 -17.15 0.92 7.11
N ASP A 122 -16.23 1.82 6.76
CA ASP A 122 -16.44 2.82 5.71
C ASP A 122 -17.63 3.76 5.90
N PHE A 123 -18.22 3.81 7.09
CA PHE A 123 -19.28 4.76 7.43
C PHE A 123 -18.91 6.18 7.03
N GLY A 124 -17.74 6.63 7.43
CA GLY A 124 -17.30 7.99 7.17
C GLY A 124 -17.04 8.29 5.71
N ILE A 125 -16.35 7.41 5.00
CA ILE A 125 -15.99 7.66 3.60
C ILE A 125 -17.23 7.64 2.70
N LYS A 126 -18.15 6.68 2.88
CA LYS A 126 -19.42 6.62 2.15
C LYS A 126 -20.27 7.86 2.43
N THR A 127 -20.41 8.23 3.69
CA THR A 127 -21.17 9.42 4.10
C THR A 127 -20.57 10.70 3.51
N ALA A 128 -19.25 10.88 3.62
CA ALA A 128 -18.56 12.05 3.06
C ALA A 128 -18.70 12.13 1.53
N MET A 129 -18.54 11.02 0.80
CA MET A 129 -18.71 11.00 -0.65
C MET A 129 -20.15 11.40 -1.06
N ASN A 130 -21.16 10.87 -0.37
CA ASN A 130 -22.56 11.21 -0.66
C ASN A 130 -22.91 12.66 -0.32
N MET A 131 -22.39 13.22 0.78
CA MET A 131 -22.73 14.59 1.21
C MET A 131 -21.90 15.69 0.53
N CYS A 132 -20.64 15.41 0.20
CA CYS A 132 -19.74 16.39 -0.43
C CYS A 132 -19.77 16.33 -1.95
N GLY A 133 -20.10 15.17 -2.53
CA GLY A 133 -19.91 14.93 -3.95
C GLY A 133 -18.43 14.93 -4.34
N ASN A 134 -18.15 15.24 -5.61
CA ASN A 134 -16.82 15.13 -6.21
C ASN A 134 -16.25 16.45 -6.74
N GLU A 135 -16.75 17.61 -6.29
CA GLU A 135 -16.39 18.93 -6.86
C GLU A 135 -15.53 19.80 -5.92
N GLU A 136 -15.62 19.61 -4.61
CA GLU A 136 -14.94 20.45 -3.61
C GLU A 136 -14.03 19.60 -2.70
N ILE A 137 -13.28 18.68 -3.29
CA ILE A 137 -12.34 17.79 -2.59
C ILE A 137 -11.04 18.54 -2.30
N ARG A 138 -10.51 18.36 -1.10
CA ARG A 138 -9.25 18.97 -0.62
C ARG A 138 -8.10 17.98 -0.49
N GLN A 139 -8.42 16.76 -0.09
CA GLN A 139 -7.43 15.71 0.13
C GLN A 139 -8.07 14.35 -0.13
N THR A 140 -7.32 13.47 -0.76
CA THR A 140 -7.64 12.05 -0.85
C THR A 140 -6.47 11.23 -0.35
N LYS A 141 -6.76 10.05 0.18
CA LYS A 141 -5.75 9.01 0.34
C LYS A 141 -6.23 7.78 -0.38
N SER A 142 -5.37 7.18 -1.16
CA SER A 142 -5.64 5.95 -1.86
C SER A 142 -4.55 4.92 -1.66
N GLU A 143 -4.86 3.69 -2.02
CA GLU A 143 -3.94 2.56 -1.96
C GLU A 143 -3.95 1.83 -3.30
N SER A 144 -2.78 1.52 -3.86
CA SER A 144 -2.71 0.66 -5.04
C SER A 144 -2.89 -0.81 -4.65
N HIS A 145 -3.68 -1.54 -5.42
CA HIS A 145 -3.84 -2.97 -5.21
C HIS A 145 -2.75 -3.74 -5.96
N ALA A 146 -1.57 -3.78 -5.36
CA ALA A 146 -0.39 -4.50 -5.86
C ALA A 146 0.16 -5.42 -4.76
N ILE A 147 0.97 -6.42 -5.10
CA ILE A 147 1.65 -7.27 -4.09
C ILE A 147 2.56 -6.47 -3.17
N THR A 148 3.07 -5.35 -3.68
CA THR A 148 3.65 -4.29 -2.88
C THR A 148 2.68 -3.11 -2.94
N PRO A 149 1.75 -2.99 -1.99
CA PRO A 149 0.82 -1.88 -1.95
C PRO A 149 1.57 -0.55 -1.86
N THR A 150 1.13 0.43 -2.63
CA THR A 150 1.60 1.82 -2.48
C THR A 150 0.48 2.63 -1.86
N HIS A 151 0.82 3.45 -0.87
CA HIS A 151 -0.12 4.39 -0.27
C HIS A 151 0.14 5.77 -0.85
N ILE A 152 -0.92 6.42 -1.34
CA ILE A 152 -0.81 7.69 -2.07
C ILE A 152 -1.66 8.72 -1.35
N ASP A 153 -1.01 9.75 -0.80
CA ASP A 153 -1.65 10.92 -0.22
C ASP A 153 -1.64 12.05 -1.26
N ARG A 154 -2.81 12.53 -1.66
CA ARG A 154 -2.95 13.66 -2.58
C ARG A 154 -3.61 14.84 -1.90
N GLN A 155 -3.05 16.02 -2.10
CA GLN A 155 -3.57 17.27 -1.57
C GLN A 155 -3.51 18.36 -2.64
N VAL A 156 -4.59 19.14 -2.72
CA VAL A 156 -4.70 20.29 -3.63
C VAL A 156 -4.59 21.61 -2.88
N ASN A 157 -4.08 22.64 -3.56
CA ASN A 157 -3.92 23.98 -2.98
C ASN A 157 -5.26 24.68 -2.71
N LYS A 158 -6.29 24.34 -3.50
CA LYS A 158 -7.67 24.82 -3.36
C LYS A 158 -8.62 23.64 -3.59
N PRO A 159 -9.80 23.60 -2.93
CA PRO A 159 -10.81 22.59 -3.22
C PRO A 159 -11.04 22.45 -4.73
N ALA A 160 -11.04 21.23 -5.23
CA ALA A 160 -11.11 20.90 -6.64
C ALA A 160 -11.96 19.65 -6.87
N ASP A 161 -12.29 19.40 -8.13
CA ASP A 161 -13.00 18.19 -8.52
C ASP A 161 -12.14 16.93 -8.35
N ALA A 162 -12.77 15.76 -8.35
CA ALA A 162 -12.09 14.47 -8.23
C ALA A 162 -11.14 14.19 -9.39
N PHE A 163 -11.37 14.79 -10.57
CA PHE A 163 -10.49 14.64 -11.72
C PHE A 163 -9.13 15.30 -11.47
N ALA A 164 -9.07 16.42 -10.74
CA ALA A 164 -7.83 17.07 -10.34
C ALA A 164 -6.94 16.19 -9.45
N PHE A 165 -7.49 15.16 -8.80
CA PHE A 165 -6.72 14.20 -8.04
C PHE A 165 -6.14 13.07 -8.91
N GLY A 166 -6.61 12.89 -10.14
CA GLY A 166 -6.08 11.87 -11.06
C GLY A 166 -6.05 10.47 -10.42
N LEU A 167 -7.14 10.10 -9.72
CA LEU A 167 -7.28 8.76 -9.15
C LEU A 167 -7.31 7.75 -10.30
N SER A 168 -6.32 6.87 -10.33
CA SER A 168 -6.31 5.75 -11.28
C SER A 168 -7.46 4.79 -10.95
N GLU A 169 -7.99 4.09 -11.96
CA GLU A 169 -8.94 2.97 -11.77
C GLU A 169 -8.36 1.88 -10.85
N ALA A 170 -7.02 1.85 -10.74
CA ALA A 170 -6.28 0.86 -9.97
C ALA A 170 -6.11 1.15 -8.48
N GLU A 171 -6.65 2.27 -8.02
CA GLU A 171 -6.47 2.76 -6.67
C GLU A 171 -7.76 2.67 -5.85
N ASP A 172 -7.68 2.08 -4.65
CA ASP A 172 -8.76 2.13 -3.68
C ASP A 172 -8.81 3.50 -3.02
N LEU A 173 -9.96 4.15 -2.99
CA LEU A 173 -10.12 5.38 -2.22
C LEU A 173 -10.34 5.02 -0.73
N ARG A 174 -9.35 5.32 0.12
CA ARG A 174 -9.39 5.02 1.57
C ARG A 174 -9.79 6.20 2.44
N TYR A 175 -9.63 7.42 1.94
CA TYR A 175 -9.98 8.62 2.67
C TYR A 175 -10.34 9.75 1.72
N ILE A 176 -11.33 10.55 2.13
CA ILE A 176 -11.71 11.79 1.45
C ILE A 176 -11.85 12.91 2.46
N SER A 177 -11.35 14.09 2.12
CA SER A 177 -11.65 15.35 2.82
C SER A 177 -12.22 16.32 1.81
N ALA A 178 -13.46 16.74 1.98
CA ALA A 178 -14.16 17.61 1.03
C ALA A 178 -15.09 18.60 1.74
N HIS A 179 -15.44 19.69 1.08
CA HIS A 179 -16.47 20.60 1.59
C HIS A 179 -17.85 19.99 1.40
N MET A 180 -18.73 20.19 2.38
CA MET A 180 -20.12 19.77 2.25
C MET A 180 -20.80 20.57 1.14
N LYS A 181 -21.62 19.90 0.32
CA LYS A 181 -22.29 20.55 -0.80
C LYS A 181 -23.10 21.75 -0.30
N ASN A 182 -22.97 22.89 -0.98
CA ASN A 182 -23.57 24.18 -0.60
C ASN A 182 -23.09 24.81 0.73
N HIS A 183 -22.15 24.19 1.47
CA HIS A 183 -21.65 24.67 2.77
C HIS A 183 -20.12 24.66 2.83
N LYS A 184 -19.47 25.65 2.20
CA LYS A 184 -17.99 25.73 2.11
C LYS A 184 -17.28 25.91 3.46
N ASN A 185 -18.00 26.35 4.48
CA ASN A 185 -17.49 26.49 5.84
C ASN A 185 -17.43 25.16 6.60
N ILE A 186 -18.04 24.10 6.06
CA ILE A 186 -18.08 22.77 6.63
C ILE A 186 -17.20 21.84 5.79
N THR A 187 -16.27 21.16 6.43
CA THR A 187 -15.45 20.12 5.81
C THR A 187 -15.79 18.79 6.46
N LEU A 188 -16.11 17.79 5.65
CA LEU A 188 -16.24 16.41 6.09
C LEU A 188 -14.96 15.65 5.72
N GLN A 189 -14.46 14.84 6.63
CA GLN A 189 -13.34 13.94 6.41
C GLN A 189 -13.78 12.52 6.73
N GLY A 190 -13.83 11.68 5.71
CA GLY A 190 -14.36 10.32 5.78
C GLY A 190 -13.26 9.26 5.70
N ARG A 191 -13.30 8.30 6.62
CA ARG A 191 -12.63 6.98 6.58
C ARG A 191 -13.61 5.95 7.17
N ASN A 192 -13.17 5.09 8.10
CA ASN A 192 -14.07 4.30 8.94
C ASN A 192 -14.89 5.19 9.89
N ASN A 193 -14.44 6.43 10.15
CA ASN A 193 -15.16 7.44 10.92
C ASN A 193 -15.44 8.68 10.06
N LEU A 194 -16.45 9.44 10.44
CA LEU A 194 -16.76 10.73 9.82
C LEU A 194 -16.33 11.85 10.75
N THR A 195 -15.47 12.72 10.26
CA THR A 195 -15.04 13.90 10.99
C THR A 195 -15.64 15.14 10.37
N ILE A 196 -16.42 15.90 11.16
CA ILE A 196 -16.95 17.20 10.75
C ILE A 196 -16.06 18.32 11.31
N LYS A 197 -15.72 19.28 10.46
CA LYS A 197 -14.98 20.50 10.81
C LYS A 197 -15.77 21.72 10.36
N ILE A 198 -16.11 22.60 11.28
CA ILE A 198 -16.89 23.81 11.01
C ILE A 198 -16.04 25.05 11.30
N VAL A 199 -15.86 25.88 10.29
CA VAL A 199 -15.14 27.15 10.36
C VAL A 199 -16.15 28.31 10.35
N GLY A 200 -15.88 29.37 11.10
CA GLY A 200 -16.77 30.54 11.21
C GLY A 200 -17.54 30.59 12.53
N LYS A 201 -18.56 31.45 12.56
CA LYS A 201 -19.34 31.79 13.76
C LYS A 201 -20.42 30.77 14.09
N GLU A 202 -20.94 30.07 13.08
CA GLU A 202 -21.90 28.99 13.29
C GLU A 202 -21.14 27.74 13.75
N LYS A 203 -21.42 27.28 14.96
CA LYS A 203 -20.74 26.17 15.60
C LYS A 203 -21.73 25.06 15.92
N LEU A 204 -21.22 23.87 16.19
CA LEU A 204 -22.05 22.77 16.64
C LEU A 204 -22.68 23.13 17.99
N ASN A 205 -24.01 23.20 18.01
CA ASN A 205 -24.80 23.07 19.22
C ASN A 205 -25.49 21.69 19.21
N TRP A 206 -26.19 21.36 20.29
CA TRP A 206 -26.84 20.06 20.43
C TRP A 206 -27.88 19.74 19.35
N HIS A 207 -28.70 20.72 18.96
CA HIS A 207 -29.72 20.52 17.94
C HIS A 207 -29.08 20.25 16.57
N ILE A 208 -28.15 21.12 16.15
CA ILE A 208 -27.41 20.97 14.89
C ILE A 208 -26.63 19.65 14.85
N LEU A 209 -26.06 19.23 15.98
CA LEU A 209 -25.33 17.97 16.06
C LEU A 209 -26.25 16.77 15.84
N ILE A 210 -27.44 16.76 16.44
CA ILE A 210 -28.44 15.70 16.26
C ILE A 210 -28.92 15.68 14.81
N ASP A 211 -29.26 16.84 14.23
CA ASP A 211 -29.69 16.96 12.84
C ASP A 211 -28.61 16.40 11.88
N TYR A 212 -27.34 16.75 12.09
CA TYR A 212 -26.25 16.16 11.29
C TYR A 212 -26.13 14.66 11.45
N CYS A 213 -26.30 14.12 12.65
CA CYS A 213 -26.28 12.67 12.85
C CYS A 213 -27.42 11.97 12.09
N GLU A 214 -28.61 12.59 12.00
CA GLU A 214 -29.70 12.07 11.17
C GLU A 214 -29.36 12.13 9.68
N ASP A 215 -28.83 13.26 9.20
CA ASP A 215 -28.36 13.42 7.82
C ASP A 215 -27.26 12.40 7.47
N PHE A 216 -26.35 12.12 8.41
CA PHE A 216 -25.30 11.12 8.23
C PHE A 216 -25.88 9.71 8.04
N LEU A 217 -26.98 9.35 8.71
CA LEU A 217 -27.64 8.06 8.50
C LEU A 217 -28.25 7.97 7.10
N VAL A 218 -28.93 9.04 6.65
CA VAL A 218 -29.52 9.11 5.31
C VAL A 218 -28.44 9.02 4.23
N ALA A 219 -27.39 9.81 4.39
CA ALA A 219 -26.26 9.81 3.46
C ALA A 219 -25.50 8.48 3.48
N TYR A 220 -25.29 7.84 4.63
CA TYR A 220 -24.65 6.52 4.68
C TYR A 220 -25.44 5.43 3.92
N ALA A 221 -26.77 5.47 3.99
CA ALA A 221 -27.64 4.52 3.30
C ALA A 221 -27.68 4.70 1.77
N SER A 222 -27.29 5.87 1.26
CA SER A 222 -27.30 6.18 -0.17
C SER A 222 -26.16 5.47 -0.92
N ARG A 223 -26.45 5.02 -2.15
CA ARG A 223 -25.47 4.46 -3.11
C ARG A 223 -25.03 5.46 -4.19
N GLU A 224 -25.39 6.74 -4.09
CA GLU A 224 -25.08 7.74 -5.12
C GLU A 224 -23.58 7.96 -5.32
N TYR A 225 -22.77 7.79 -4.28
CA TYR A 225 -21.31 7.84 -4.34
C TYR A 225 -20.73 6.95 -5.43
N THR A 226 -21.39 5.82 -5.73
CA THR A 226 -20.92 4.87 -6.75
C THR A 226 -20.93 5.41 -8.17
N LYS A 227 -21.71 6.47 -8.44
CA LYS A 227 -21.71 7.17 -9.74
C LYS A 227 -20.63 8.24 -9.81
N LEU A 228 -20.28 8.82 -8.66
CA LEU A 228 -19.33 9.93 -8.54
C LEU A 228 -17.88 9.44 -8.37
N PHE A 229 -17.72 8.23 -7.82
CA PHE A 229 -16.46 7.58 -7.48
C PHE A 229 -16.46 6.12 -7.97
N PRO A 230 -16.33 5.87 -9.29
CA PRO A 230 -16.40 4.52 -9.85
C PRO A 230 -15.30 3.59 -9.30
N ASN A 231 -14.11 4.12 -9.02
CA ASN A 231 -12.96 3.33 -8.55
C ASN A 231 -13.14 2.71 -7.16
N TYR A 232 -14.10 3.19 -6.36
CA TYR A 232 -14.38 2.66 -5.02
C TYR A 232 -15.22 1.37 -5.02
N LYS A 233 -15.65 0.87 -6.20
CA LYS A 233 -16.53 -0.30 -6.33
C LYS A 233 -15.83 -1.65 -6.43
N HIS A 234 -14.51 -1.71 -6.54
CA HIS A 234 -13.83 -2.95 -6.91
C HIS A 234 -13.76 -4.00 -5.79
N PHE A 235 -14.09 -3.61 -4.54
CA PHE A 235 -13.91 -4.45 -3.37
C PHE A 235 -15.05 -4.31 -2.37
N ASP A 236 -15.57 -5.44 -1.89
CA ASP A 236 -16.51 -5.51 -0.77
C ASP A 236 -15.87 -6.21 0.43
N GLU A 237 -16.34 -5.94 1.66
CA GLU A 237 -15.82 -6.65 2.84
C GLU A 237 -16.28 -8.10 2.82
N ALA A 238 -15.34 -9.04 2.98
CA ALA A 238 -15.64 -10.46 3.01
C ALA A 238 -16.52 -10.81 4.21
N THR A 239 -17.35 -11.84 4.06
CA THR A 239 -18.17 -12.34 5.18
C THR A 239 -17.28 -12.82 6.34
N GLU A 240 -17.83 -12.88 7.56
CA GLU A 240 -17.08 -13.40 8.72
C GLU A 240 -16.63 -14.86 8.50
N SER A 241 -17.48 -15.67 7.86
CA SER A 241 -17.16 -17.06 7.51
C SER A 241 -16.00 -17.13 6.53
N ASP A 242 -16.07 -16.38 5.42
CA ASP A 242 -15.00 -16.34 4.42
C ASP A 242 -13.70 -15.83 5.03
N SER A 243 -13.76 -14.76 5.83
CA SER A 243 -12.62 -14.20 6.56
C SER A 243 -11.96 -15.22 7.48
N ASN A 244 -12.73 -16.08 8.15
CA ASN A 244 -12.18 -17.12 9.02
C ASN A 244 -11.48 -18.22 8.21
N THR A 245 -12.10 -18.70 7.13
CA THR A 245 -11.49 -19.67 6.21
C THR A 245 -10.20 -19.13 5.57
N LEU A 246 -10.23 -17.89 5.06
CA LEU A 246 -9.04 -17.22 4.49
C LEU A 246 -7.91 -17.06 5.51
N ASN A 247 -8.27 -16.77 6.77
CA ASN A 247 -7.30 -16.73 7.86
C ASN A 247 -6.63 -18.09 8.10
N GLU A 248 -7.36 -19.20 8.01
CA GLU A 248 -6.76 -20.54 8.14
C GLU A 248 -5.73 -20.80 7.04
N TYR A 249 -6.05 -20.44 5.80
CA TYR A 249 -5.10 -20.53 4.68
C TYR A 249 -3.85 -19.68 4.91
N LEU A 250 -4.00 -18.40 5.26
CA LEU A 250 -2.89 -17.50 5.57
C LEU A 250 -1.98 -18.08 6.67
N ILE A 251 -2.58 -18.51 7.78
CA ILE A 251 -1.84 -19.05 8.93
C ILE A 251 -1.11 -20.34 8.55
N ASN A 252 -1.71 -21.20 7.73
CA ASN A 252 -1.05 -22.40 7.23
C ASN A 252 0.18 -22.06 6.39
N GLN A 253 0.07 -21.11 5.45
CA GLN A 253 1.21 -20.66 4.63
C GLN A 253 2.35 -20.11 5.50
N LEU A 254 2.03 -19.28 6.50
CA LEU A 254 3.03 -18.75 7.44
C LEU A 254 3.69 -19.87 8.28
N ARG A 255 2.93 -20.87 8.74
CA ARG A 255 3.48 -22.01 9.48
C ARG A 255 4.43 -22.85 8.64
N LEU A 256 4.09 -23.05 7.37
CA LEU A 256 4.92 -23.75 6.38
C LEU A 256 6.10 -22.90 5.89
N LYS A 257 6.21 -21.64 6.33
CA LYS A 257 7.17 -20.65 5.85
C LYS A 257 7.09 -20.40 4.33
N ASN A 258 5.94 -20.67 3.72
CA ASN A 258 5.68 -20.34 2.33
C ASN A 258 5.21 -18.88 2.25
N THR A 259 6.16 -17.96 2.11
CA THR A 259 5.89 -16.51 2.11
C THR A 259 5.91 -15.90 0.72
N SER A 260 5.81 -16.69 -0.34
CA SER A 260 6.00 -16.23 -1.72
C SER A 260 4.94 -15.21 -2.17
N ASN A 261 3.72 -15.31 -1.63
CA ASN A 261 2.62 -14.41 -1.94
C ASN A 261 2.19 -13.54 -0.75
N ILE A 262 3.02 -13.49 0.31
CA ILE A 262 2.72 -12.72 1.52
C ILE A 262 3.74 -11.60 1.65
N SER A 263 3.26 -10.36 1.71
CA SER A 263 4.10 -9.20 1.98
C SER A 263 3.77 -8.57 3.33
N LEU A 264 4.71 -7.76 3.81
CA LEU A 264 4.61 -7.08 5.11
C LEU A 264 4.97 -5.60 4.91
N GLY A 265 4.01 -4.71 5.14
CA GLY A 265 4.15 -3.26 4.96
C GLY A 265 3.32 -2.47 5.95
N ILE A 266 3.64 -1.20 6.17
CA ILE A 266 2.83 -0.32 7.02
C ILE A 266 1.59 0.13 6.23
N PRO A 267 0.36 -0.04 6.76
CA PRO A 267 -0.89 0.24 6.04
C PRO A 267 -1.25 1.74 5.97
N GLU A 268 -0.24 2.62 5.93
CA GLU A 268 -0.41 4.07 5.78
C GLU A 268 0.87 4.74 5.31
N VAL A 269 0.71 5.93 4.68
CA VAL A 269 1.84 6.80 4.36
C VAL A 269 2.48 7.33 5.64
N LEU A 270 3.78 7.06 5.81
CA LEU A 270 4.59 7.68 6.84
C LEU A 270 5.12 9.03 6.32
N ILE A 271 4.60 10.13 6.88
CA ILE A 271 4.97 11.49 6.47
C ILE A 271 6.44 11.81 6.81
N ASP A 272 6.97 11.24 7.89
CA ASP A 272 8.38 11.35 8.26
C ASP A 272 9.09 10.03 7.91
N SER A 273 10.10 10.10 7.02
CA SER A 273 10.84 8.95 6.48
C SER A 273 11.89 8.39 7.43
N ASP A 274 12.14 9.05 8.55
CA ASP A 274 13.31 8.78 9.41
C ASP A 274 13.02 7.72 10.48
N TYR A 275 11.98 6.91 10.28
CA TYR A 275 11.64 5.83 11.19
C TYR A 275 12.20 4.50 10.72
N GLY A 276 12.76 3.74 11.67
CA GLY A 276 12.89 2.29 11.56
C GLY A 276 11.66 1.58 12.16
N PHE A 277 11.76 0.27 12.28
CA PHE A 277 10.70 -0.59 12.80
C PHE A 277 11.20 -1.54 13.89
N ALA A 278 10.33 -1.82 14.86
CA ALA A 278 10.56 -2.80 15.91
C ALA A 278 9.29 -3.64 16.17
N TYR A 279 9.46 -4.86 16.68
CA TYR A 279 8.34 -5.78 17.02
C TYR A 279 8.06 -5.83 18.54
N SER A 280 8.76 -4.99 19.32
CA SER A 280 8.60 -4.83 20.76
C SER A 280 8.42 -3.35 21.09
N ASN A 281 7.56 -3.04 22.06
CA ASN A 281 7.33 -1.67 22.54
C ASN A 281 8.51 -1.12 23.36
N ASN A 282 9.30 -2.01 23.96
CA ASN A 282 10.39 -1.65 24.85
C ASN A 282 11.67 -2.23 24.26
N LYS A 283 12.60 -1.38 23.80
CA LYS A 283 13.92 -1.79 23.34
C LYS A 283 14.72 -2.29 24.55
N LYS A 284 14.90 -3.61 24.64
CA LYS A 284 15.90 -4.21 25.54
C LYS A 284 17.25 -4.28 24.82
N THR A 285 18.34 -4.35 25.59
CA THR A 285 19.67 -4.62 25.04
C THR A 285 19.64 -5.91 24.20
N GLY A 286 19.88 -5.79 22.89
CA GLY A 286 19.84 -6.91 21.94
C GLY A 286 18.58 -7.00 21.07
N ASP A 287 17.56 -6.17 21.30
CA ASP A 287 16.38 -6.12 20.41
C ASP A 287 16.77 -5.55 19.04
N LYS A 288 16.40 -6.27 17.98
CA LYS A 288 16.67 -5.84 16.60
C LYS A 288 15.72 -4.74 16.16
N THR A 289 16.27 -3.76 15.44
CA THR A 289 15.53 -2.76 14.68
C THR A 289 15.73 -2.99 13.19
N TYR A 290 14.74 -2.64 12.39
CA TYR A 290 14.74 -2.87 10.95
C TYR A 290 14.50 -1.56 10.20
N ALA A 291 15.28 -1.29 9.17
CA ALA A 291 15.07 -0.11 8.32
C ALA A 291 13.82 -0.25 7.43
N TYR A 292 13.46 -1.49 7.09
CA TYR A 292 12.29 -1.83 6.27
C TYR A 292 11.71 -3.16 6.73
N LEU A 293 10.44 -3.39 6.40
CA LEU A 293 9.71 -4.60 6.77
C LEU A 293 9.88 -5.68 5.71
N GLU A 294 10.11 -6.90 6.18
CA GLU A 294 10.08 -8.10 5.35
C GLU A 294 9.33 -9.20 6.08
N ILE A 295 8.53 -9.96 5.35
CA ILE A 295 7.71 -11.02 5.94
C ILE A 295 8.53 -12.07 6.71
N ARG A 296 9.80 -12.31 6.33
CA ARG A 296 10.67 -13.28 7.02
C ARG A 296 11.05 -12.85 8.44
N GLN A 297 11.00 -11.55 8.75
CA GLN A 297 11.33 -11.02 10.07
C GLN A 297 10.39 -11.54 11.15
N ILE A 298 9.14 -11.90 10.80
CA ILE A 298 8.17 -12.42 11.78
C ILE A 298 8.71 -13.64 12.52
N TYR A 299 9.53 -14.47 11.86
CA TYR A 299 10.06 -15.72 12.43
C TYR A 299 11.16 -15.47 13.47
N GLU A 300 11.71 -14.26 13.54
CA GLU A 300 12.63 -13.85 14.61
C GLU A 300 11.87 -13.48 15.90
N HIS A 301 10.56 -13.19 15.80
CA HIS A 301 9.72 -12.69 16.89
C HIS A 301 8.57 -13.63 17.28
N ILE A 302 8.28 -14.60 16.42
CA ILE A 302 7.21 -15.60 16.59
C ILE A 302 7.68 -16.90 15.93
N SER A 303 7.85 -17.96 16.71
CA SER A 303 8.09 -19.30 16.15
C SER A 303 6.94 -19.72 15.23
N ALA A 304 7.25 -20.32 14.08
CA ALA A 304 6.28 -20.60 13.02
C ALA A 304 5.07 -21.40 13.56
N GLU A 305 5.30 -22.42 14.38
CA GLU A 305 4.28 -23.27 14.99
C GLU A 305 3.33 -22.53 15.95
N LYS A 306 3.75 -21.37 16.48
CA LYS A 306 2.95 -20.55 17.40
C LYS A 306 2.14 -19.47 16.68
N ILE A 307 2.30 -19.30 15.37
CA ILE A 307 1.57 -18.31 14.57
C ILE A 307 0.07 -18.65 14.58
N THR A 308 -0.75 -17.66 14.95
CA THR A 308 -2.23 -17.73 14.96
C THR A 308 -2.80 -16.35 14.65
N ALA A 309 -3.99 -16.27 14.05
CA ALA A 309 -4.63 -14.98 13.74
C ALA A 309 -4.78 -14.11 15.01
N LYS A 310 -5.11 -14.74 16.15
CA LYS A 310 -5.18 -14.05 17.45
C LYS A 310 -3.84 -13.41 17.84
N ASN A 311 -2.72 -14.11 17.66
CA ASN A 311 -1.41 -13.55 18.02
C ASN A 311 -1.03 -12.39 17.09
N LEU A 312 -1.31 -12.50 15.78
CA LEU A 312 -0.97 -11.49 14.78
C LEU A 312 -1.77 -10.21 15.01
N LYS A 313 -3.06 -10.34 15.38
CA LYS A 313 -3.93 -9.21 15.74
C LYS A 313 -3.51 -8.55 17.06
N SER A 314 -2.89 -9.29 17.98
CA SER A 314 -2.47 -8.77 19.30
C SER A 314 -1.07 -8.18 19.34
N LYS A 315 -0.15 -8.71 18.53
CA LYS A 315 1.22 -8.20 18.37
C LYS A 315 1.20 -6.97 17.47
N HIS A 316 2.22 -6.13 17.62
CA HIS A 316 2.29 -4.87 16.90
C HIS A 316 3.70 -4.67 16.33
N ILE A 317 3.76 -3.98 15.19
CA ILE A 317 4.96 -3.30 14.69
C ILE A 317 4.91 -1.88 15.23
N TYR A 318 6.07 -1.37 15.66
CA TYR A 318 6.22 -0.04 16.23
C TYR A 318 7.18 0.77 15.37
N ALA A 319 6.93 2.07 15.25
CA ALA A 319 7.91 2.99 14.71
C ALA A 319 9.08 3.11 15.69
N TYR A 320 10.29 3.20 15.15
CA TYR A 320 11.51 3.42 15.89
C TYR A 320 12.14 4.74 15.44
N SER A 321 12.34 5.67 16.37
CA SER A 321 13.02 6.93 16.09
C SER A 321 14.53 6.74 16.25
N TYR A 322 15.28 6.99 15.19
CA TYR A 322 16.75 7.03 15.27
C TYR A 322 17.26 8.25 16.05
N GLU A 323 16.55 9.39 15.97
CA GLU A 323 16.89 10.62 16.70
C GLU A 323 16.72 10.44 18.22
N GLU A 324 15.61 9.84 18.62
CA GLU A 324 15.30 9.58 20.02
C GLU A 324 15.79 8.20 20.50
N ASP A 325 16.56 7.47 19.68
CA ASP A 325 17.00 6.06 19.87
C ASP A 325 15.98 5.13 20.56
N GLN A 326 14.69 5.33 20.29
CA GLN A 326 13.62 4.71 21.06
C GLN A 326 12.47 4.23 20.18
N VAL A 327 11.78 3.22 20.70
CA VAL A 327 10.51 2.77 20.13
C VAL A 327 9.42 3.78 20.50
N LEU A 328 8.74 4.28 19.48
CA LEU A 328 7.62 5.20 19.64
C LEU A 328 6.35 4.41 19.95
N GLY A 329 6.13 4.08 21.23
CA GLY A 329 5.01 3.23 21.64
C GLY A 329 3.60 3.76 21.30
N TYR A 330 3.49 5.05 20.99
CA TYR A 330 2.25 5.68 20.50
C TYR A 330 2.00 5.48 19.00
N LYS A 331 3.06 5.18 18.22
CA LYS A 331 3.01 4.99 16.77
C LYS A 331 3.27 3.52 16.44
N LYS A 332 2.17 2.76 16.35
CA LYS A 332 2.19 1.31 16.23
C LYS A 332 1.01 0.78 15.43
N TRP A 333 1.21 -0.39 14.83
CA TRP A 333 0.24 -1.04 13.94
C TRP A 333 0.12 -2.51 14.35
N PRO A 334 -1.10 -3.07 14.47
CA PRO A 334 -1.27 -4.51 14.64
C PRO A 334 -0.54 -5.25 13.53
N LEU A 335 0.22 -6.29 13.87
CA LEU A 335 1.01 -7.04 12.89
C LEU A 335 0.13 -7.61 11.77
N TYR A 336 -1.09 -8.04 12.12
CA TYR A 336 -2.07 -8.51 11.14
C TYR A 336 -2.47 -7.44 10.11
N ASN A 337 -2.56 -6.16 10.51
CA ASN A 337 -2.90 -5.07 9.60
C ASN A 337 -1.77 -4.74 8.61
N CYS A 338 -0.54 -5.14 8.94
CA CYS A 338 0.62 -4.95 8.08
C CYS A 338 0.78 -6.05 7.03
N LEU A 339 -0.04 -7.11 7.06
CA LEU A 339 0.05 -8.22 6.11
C LEU A 339 -0.77 -7.91 4.87
N SER A 340 -0.18 -8.23 3.72
CA SER A 340 -0.92 -8.33 2.46
C SER A 340 -0.80 -9.74 1.91
N PHE A 341 -1.94 -10.29 1.50
CA PHE A 341 -2.07 -11.65 0.98
C PHE A 341 -3.29 -11.70 0.06
N GLU A 342 -3.34 -12.68 -0.82
CA GLU A 342 -4.50 -12.89 -1.68
C GLU A 342 -4.74 -14.39 -1.88
N HIS A 343 -6.02 -14.75 -2.01
CA HIS A 343 -6.43 -16.13 -2.12
C HIS A 343 -7.80 -16.26 -2.77
N ALA A 344 -7.97 -17.29 -3.60
CA ALA A 344 -9.27 -17.66 -4.14
C ALA A 344 -10.01 -18.61 -3.19
N LEU A 345 -11.33 -18.41 -3.05
CA LEU A 345 -12.24 -19.38 -2.44
C LEU A 345 -13.31 -19.78 -3.44
N GLY A 346 -13.09 -20.91 -4.12
CA GLY A 346 -13.92 -21.30 -5.25
C GLY A 346 -13.72 -20.35 -6.43
N GLU A 347 -14.81 -19.79 -6.96
CA GLU A 347 -14.78 -18.82 -8.06
C GLU A 347 -14.62 -17.37 -7.58
N ARG A 348 -14.67 -17.12 -6.27
CA ARG A 348 -14.50 -15.80 -5.68
C ARG A 348 -13.05 -15.55 -5.32
N TYR A 349 -12.62 -14.30 -5.44
CA TYR A 349 -11.25 -13.90 -5.15
C TYR A 349 -11.18 -12.90 -4.01
N PHE A 350 -10.16 -13.02 -3.16
CA PHE A 350 -10.04 -12.20 -1.96
C PHE A 350 -8.63 -11.64 -1.80
N VAL A 351 -8.56 -10.41 -1.28
CA VAL A 351 -7.32 -9.70 -0.93
C VAL A 351 -7.37 -9.29 0.54
N LEU A 352 -6.30 -9.54 1.28
CA LEU A 352 -6.08 -9.03 2.62
C LEU A 352 -5.31 -7.70 2.51
N SER A 353 -5.93 -6.60 2.95
CA SER A 353 -5.25 -5.32 3.15
C SER A 353 -5.81 -4.58 4.38
N ASP A 354 -4.97 -3.79 5.06
CA ASP A 354 -5.25 -3.06 6.31
C ASP A 354 -6.02 -3.91 7.35
N GLY A 355 -5.68 -5.21 7.42
CA GLY A 355 -6.29 -6.15 8.35
C GLY A 355 -7.74 -6.52 8.04
N LYS A 356 -8.20 -6.28 6.81
CA LYS A 356 -9.52 -6.69 6.31
C LYS A 356 -9.38 -7.62 5.10
N TRP A 357 -10.21 -8.65 5.07
CA TRP A 357 -10.41 -9.43 3.86
C TRP A 357 -11.44 -8.74 2.98
N LEU A 358 -11.06 -8.50 1.74
CA LEU A 358 -11.87 -7.84 0.73
C LEU A 358 -12.16 -8.83 -0.39
N GLU A 359 -13.43 -9.05 -0.70
CA GLU A 359 -13.89 -9.77 -1.88
C GLU A 359 -13.72 -8.87 -3.10
N VAL A 360 -13.09 -9.38 -4.15
CA VAL A 360 -12.96 -8.69 -5.44
C VAL A 360 -14.31 -8.77 -6.16
N ASP A 361 -14.80 -7.63 -6.65
CA ASP A 361 -16.03 -7.59 -7.46
C ASP A 361 -15.93 -8.55 -8.67
N ASN A 362 -17.03 -9.24 -8.98
CA ASN A 362 -17.03 -10.28 -10.01
C ASN A 362 -16.76 -9.74 -11.42
N ASP A 363 -17.24 -8.54 -11.74
CA ASP A 363 -17.00 -7.94 -13.05
C ASP A 363 -15.53 -7.55 -13.16
N PHE A 364 -14.97 -6.96 -12.10
CA PHE A 364 -13.56 -6.61 -12.03
C PHE A 364 -12.63 -7.84 -12.09
N TYR A 365 -12.97 -8.92 -11.36
CA TYR A 365 -12.26 -10.19 -11.45
C TYR A 365 -12.29 -10.77 -12.87
N SER A 366 -13.46 -10.76 -13.49
CA SER A 366 -13.65 -11.25 -14.86
C SER A 366 -12.86 -10.43 -15.87
N GLU A 367 -12.78 -9.12 -15.69
CA GLU A 367 -12.00 -8.22 -16.55
C GLU A 367 -10.51 -8.56 -16.51
N ILE A 368 -9.93 -8.71 -15.31
CA ILE A 368 -8.51 -9.04 -15.14
C ILE A 368 -8.20 -10.42 -15.73
N THR A 369 -9.00 -11.43 -15.40
CA THR A 369 -8.78 -12.80 -15.84
C THR A 369 -8.95 -12.95 -17.36
N ASN A 370 -9.95 -12.28 -17.96
CA ASN A 370 -10.11 -12.23 -19.41
C ASN A 370 -8.92 -11.58 -20.10
N PHE A 371 -8.39 -10.49 -19.54
CA PHE A 371 -7.16 -9.88 -20.06
C PHE A 371 -6.02 -10.91 -20.05
N THR A 372 -5.73 -11.54 -18.91
CA THR A 372 -4.61 -12.48 -18.81
C THR A 372 -4.81 -13.71 -19.69
N GLN A 373 -6.01 -14.27 -19.77
CA GLN A 373 -6.26 -15.49 -20.54
C GLN A 373 -6.31 -15.24 -22.05
N ILE A 374 -7.05 -14.21 -22.48
CA ILE A 374 -7.43 -14.01 -23.88
C ILE A 374 -6.57 -12.94 -24.56
N THR A 375 -6.29 -11.83 -23.87
CA THR A 375 -5.65 -10.65 -24.49
C THR A 375 -4.13 -10.69 -24.41
N LEU A 376 -3.59 -11.10 -23.26
CA LEU A 376 -2.15 -11.14 -23.03
C LEU A 376 -1.50 -12.21 -23.92
N HIS A 377 -0.65 -11.75 -24.83
CA HIS A 377 0.10 -12.62 -25.72
C HIS A 377 1.23 -13.32 -24.95
N GLU A 378 1.19 -14.65 -24.93
CA GLU A 378 2.24 -15.50 -24.39
C GLU A 378 2.89 -16.28 -25.53
N GLU A 379 4.22 -16.26 -25.58
CA GLU A 379 5.01 -17.06 -26.52
C GLU A 379 5.88 -18.08 -25.78
N ALA A 380 6.10 -19.23 -26.43
CA ALA A 380 7.00 -20.25 -25.91
C ALA A 380 8.45 -19.75 -25.85
N CYS A 381 9.23 -20.31 -24.91
CA CYS A 381 10.67 -20.12 -24.89
C CYS A 381 11.30 -20.59 -26.21
N GLU A 382 12.19 -19.79 -26.79
CA GLU A 382 13.03 -20.23 -27.90
C GLU A 382 14.03 -21.27 -27.38
N GLU A 383 14.16 -22.41 -28.06
CA GLU A 383 14.96 -23.55 -27.57
C GLU A 383 16.44 -23.19 -27.33
N ILE A 384 16.97 -22.25 -28.11
CA ILE A 384 18.35 -21.74 -27.96
C ILE A 384 18.61 -21.01 -26.62
N TYR A 385 17.57 -20.58 -25.92
CA TYR A 385 17.68 -19.88 -24.63
C TYR A 385 17.31 -20.77 -23.43
N ARG A 386 16.90 -22.02 -23.70
CA ARG A 386 16.48 -22.96 -22.67
C ARG A 386 17.69 -23.54 -21.93
N GLY A 387 17.58 -23.64 -20.61
CA GLY A 387 18.57 -24.32 -19.78
C GLY A 387 19.88 -23.54 -19.63
N ILE A 388 19.88 -22.22 -19.83
CA ILE A 388 21.05 -21.39 -19.51
C ILE A 388 21.31 -21.45 -18.01
N ASP A 389 22.58 -21.70 -17.62
CA ASP A 389 23.02 -21.67 -16.23
C ASP A 389 23.27 -20.25 -15.77
N ILE A 390 22.56 -19.86 -14.71
CA ILE A 390 22.62 -18.51 -14.15
C ILE A 390 23.32 -18.49 -12.78
N SER A 391 23.99 -19.58 -12.41
CA SER A 391 24.66 -19.73 -11.12
C SER A 391 26.01 -18.99 -11.10
N ASP A 392 26.25 -18.21 -10.05
CA ASP A 392 27.51 -17.52 -9.74
C ASP A 392 28.10 -18.16 -8.48
N ASP A 393 28.95 -19.17 -8.68
CA ASP A 393 29.55 -19.94 -7.59
C ASP A 393 30.46 -19.12 -6.69
N GLU A 394 31.15 -18.12 -7.24
CA GLU A 394 32.00 -17.22 -6.47
C GLU A 394 31.16 -16.36 -5.50
N LYS A 395 30.02 -15.85 -5.97
CA LYS A 395 29.12 -15.03 -5.15
C LYS A 395 28.08 -15.82 -4.37
N MET A 396 28.04 -17.14 -4.58
CA MET A 396 27.03 -18.05 -4.05
C MET A 396 25.59 -17.56 -4.33
N GLN A 397 25.33 -17.08 -5.56
CA GLN A 397 24.04 -16.51 -5.94
C GLN A 397 23.67 -16.86 -7.39
N ASN A 398 22.37 -16.99 -7.67
CA ASN A 398 21.88 -17.03 -9.05
C ASN A 398 21.68 -15.59 -9.55
N ARG A 399 22.24 -15.25 -10.72
CA ARG A 399 22.30 -13.88 -11.23
C ARG A 399 21.74 -13.77 -12.64
N GLU A 400 20.75 -12.91 -12.78
CA GLU A 400 20.17 -12.53 -14.07
C GLU A 400 21.20 -11.95 -15.05
N SER A 401 22.21 -11.22 -14.54
CA SER A 401 23.28 -10.68 -15.39
C SER A 401 24.11 -11.75 -16.11
N ILE A 402 24.13 -13.00 -15.61
CA ILE A 402 24.78 -14.11 -16.32
C ILE A 402 23.92 -14.51 -17.52
N PHE A 403 22.62 -14.71 -17.29
CA PHE A 403 21.65 -14.98 -18.35
C PHE A 403 21.74 -13.95 -19.48
N ASN A 404 21.65 -12.66 -19.15
CA ASN A 404 21.62 -11.58 -20.14
C ASN A 404 22.90 -11.56 -21.01
N LYS A 405 24.07 -11.82 -20.42
CA LYS A 405 25.34 -11.92 -21.13
C LYS A 405 25.40 -13.14 -22.04
N THR A 406 25.01 -14.31 -21.53
CA THR A 406 25.01 -15.56 -22.30
C THR A 406 24.10 -15.47 -23.51
N ILE A 407 22.95 -14.79 -23.43
CA ILE A 407 22.09 -14.53 -24.59
C ILE A 407 22.83 -13.73 -25.67
N CYS A 408 23.58 -12.70 -25.29
CA CYS A 408 24.34 -11.89 -26.24
C CYS A 408 25.54 -12.65 -26.84
N GLU A 409 26.08 -13.65 -26.13
CA GLU A 409 27.11 -14.56 -26.67
C GLU A 409 26.52 -15.56 -27.67
N ILE A 410 25.37 -16.17 -27.34
CA ILE A 410 24.63 -17.08 -28.23
C ILE A 410 24.15 -16.35 -29.48
N ARG A 411 23.73 -15.09 -29.33
CA ARG A 411 23.23 -14.26 -30.41
C ARG A 411 23.98 -12.91 -30.47
N PRO A 412 25.13 -12.85 -31.16
CA PRO A 412 25.96 -11.65 -31.27
C PRO A 412 25.29 -10.45 -31.95
N SER A 413 24.09 -10.61 -32.52
CA SER A 413 23.28 -9.50 -33.00
C SER A 413 22.56 -8.74 -31.88
N CYS A 414 22.40 -9.32 -30.70
CA CYS A 414 21.77 -8.64 -29.56
C CYS A 414 22.68 -7.53 -29.01
N VAL A 415 22.08 -6.55 -28.33
CA VAL A 415 22.80 -5.52 -27.58
C VAL A 415 22.46 -5.68 -26.09
N LEU A 416 23.48 -5.82 -25.26
CA LEU A 416 23.32 -5.89 -23.80
C LEU A 416 23.11 -4.49 -23.22
N PHE A 417 21.98 -4.28 -22.53
CA PHE A 417 21.67 -3.04 -21.82
C PHE A 417 21.60 -3.21 -20.29
N ASP A 418 21.61 -4.45 -19.77
CA ASP A 418 21.75 -4.72 -18.33
C ASP A 418 22.92 -3.91 -17.74
N GLN A 419 22.65 -3.15 -16.67
CA GLN A 419 23.60 -2.24 -16.02
C GLN A 419 24.17 -1.13 -16.92
N ALA A 420 23.53 -0.82 -18.05
CA ALA A 420 23.84 0.39 -18.82
C ALA A 420 23.62 1.62 -17.93
N LYS A 421 24.57 2.57 -17.96
CA LYS A 421 24.53 3.79 -17.14
C LYS A 421 24.04 4.97 -17.99
N LEU A 422 22.80 4.88 -18.44
CA LEU A 422 22.16 5.87 -19.32
C LEU A 422 21.62 7.06 -18.52
N GLN A 423 21.33 8.14 -19.24
CA GLN A 423 20.76 9.37 -18.70
C GLN A 423 19.34 9.58 -19.25
N ILE A 424 18.38 9.90 -18.37
CA ILE A 424 17.04 10.37 -18.75
C ILE A 424 16.94 11.85 -18.41
N GLY A 425 16.48 12.67 -19.36
CA GLY A 425 16.43 14.13 -19.21
C GLY A 425 17.79 14.71 -18.79
N SER A 426 17.79 15.53 -17.74
CA SER A 426 19.00 16.09 -17.11
C SER A 426 19.43 15.32 -15.85
N GLY A 427 18.96 14.09 -15.66
CA GLY A 427 19.21 13.27 -14.47
C GLY A 427 20.64 12.73 -14.38
N ARG A 428 20.89 11.86 -13.39
CA ARG A 428 22.18 11.15 -13.25
C ARG A 428 22.30 10.02 -14.30
N LYS A 429 23.55 9.60 -14.58
CA LYS A 429 23.88 8.45 -15.43
C LYS A 429 23.88 7.15 -14.64
N ASP A 430 22.70 6.73 -14.23
CA ASP A 430 22.44 5.57 -13.37
C ASP A 430 21.13 4.85 -13.73
N LYS A 431 20.66 5.03 -14.97
CA LYS A 431 19.41 4.49 -15.49
C LYS A 431 19.68 3.45 -16.57
N GLU A 432 18.81 2.46 -16.68
CA GLU A 432 18.87 1.42 -17.71
C GLU A 432 17.88 1.73 -18.84
N PHE A 433 17.75 0.84 -19.83
CA PHE A 433 16.69 0.90 -20.85
C PHE A 433 15.89 -0.41 -20.87
N CYS A 434 16.57 -1.49 -21.17
CA CYS A 434 16.07 -2.86 -21.07
C CYS A 434 17.24 -3.74 -20.64
N ASP A 435 17.04 -5.05 -20.54
CA ASP A 435 18.14 -5.96 -20.25
C ASP A 435 18.86 -6.33 -21.55
N ILE A 436 18.08 -6.63 -22.60
CA ILE A 436 18.58 -7.06 -23.90
C ILE A 436 17.75 -6.38 -25.00
N LEU A 437 18.42 -5.86 -26.02
CA LEU A 437 17.77 -5.41 -27.24
C LEU A 437 18.05 -6.43 -28.34
N ASP A 438 17.02 -6.96 -28.97
CA ASP A 438 17.15 -7.96 -30.03
C ASP A 438 16.49 -7.51 -31.34
N LEU A 439 17.28 -7.50 -32.42
CA LEU A 439 16.82 -7.35 -33.79
C LEU A 439 16.59 -8.75 -34.38
N THR A 440 15.32 -9.08 -34.54
CA THR A 440 14.86 -10.36 -35.07
C THR A 440 15.20 -10.55 -36.54
N ASN A 441 15.16 -11.81 -37.00
CA ASN A 441 15.40 -12.14 -38.41
C ASN A 441 14.35 -11.54 -39.36
N ASP A 442 13.15 -11.21 -38.85
CA ASP A 442 12.10 -10.47 -39.56
C ASP A 442 12.23 -8.94 -39.40
N ASN A 443 13.41 -8.44 -39.00
CA ASN A 443 13.74 -7.02 -38.82
C ASN A 443 12.81 -6.27 -37.86
N LYS A 444 12.42 -6.90 -36.75
CA LYS A 444 11.72 -6.23 -35.66
C LYS A 444 12.63 -6.08 -34.46
N ILE A 445 12.48 -4.99 -33.73
CA ILE A 445 13.20 -4.79 -32.48
C ILE A 445 12.33 -5.26 -31.32
N ARG A 446 12.87 -6.22 -30.55
CA ARG A 446 12.35 -6.66 -29.26
C ARG A 446 13.11 -5.97 -28.14
N ILE A 447 12.39 -5.22 -27.31
CA ILE A 447 12.89 -4.61 -26.08
C ILE A 447 12.62 -5.61 -24.95
N ILE A 448 13.67 -6.32 -24.51
CA ILE A 448 13.53 -7.45 -23.59
C ILE A 448 13.89 -7.02 -22.17
N HIS A 449 12.95 -7.22 -21.26
CA HIS A 449 13.16 -7.08 -19.83
C HIS A 449 13.11 -8.45 -19.16
N CYS A 450 14.12 -8.78 -18.36
CA CYS A 450 14.34 -10.06 -17.71
C CYS A 450 14.21 -9.90 -16.19
N LYS A 451 13.48 -10.82 -15.53
CA LYS A 451 13.55 -10.97 -14.06
C LYS A 451 13.39 -12.44 -13.64
N PRO A 452 14.05 -12.87 -12.56
CA PRO A 452 13.76 -14.17 -11.95
C PRO A 452 12.31 -14.27 -11.49
N TYR A 453 11.60 -15.31 -11.94
CA TYR A 453 10.29 -15.64 -11.39
C TYR A 453 10.47 -16.29 -10.02
N LYS A 454 10.25 -15.53 -8.96
CA LYS A 454 10.39 -16.00 -7.56
C LYS A 454 9.13 -15.72 -6.74
N ASN A 455 8.64 -14.49 -6.81
CA ASN A 455 7.47 -14.01 -6.11
C ASN A 455 6.84 -12.87 -6.91
N ALA A 456 5.63 -12.49 -6.52
CA ALA A 456 4.88 -11.54 -7.31
C ALA A 456 5.38 -10.09 -7.15
N SER A 457 6.12 -9.75 -6.08
CA SER A 457 6.83 -8.47 -5.98
C SER A 457 7.94 -8.32 -7.03
N SER A 458 8.70 -9.37 -7.33
CA SER A 458 9.70 -9.35 -8.41
C SER A 458 9.07 -9.15 -9.80
N THR A 459 7.83 -9.61 -9.96
CA THR A 459 7.06 -9.52 -11.21
C THR A 459 6.47 -8.12 -11.40
N ASN A 460 5.93 -7.51 -10.34
CA ASN A 460 5.46 -6.11 -10.41
C ASN A 460 6.59 -5.12 -10.71
N TYR A 461 7.78 -5.33 -10.13
CA TYR A 461 8.93 -4.48 -10.43
C TYR A 461 9.30 -4.51 -11.92
N LEU A 462 9.26 -5.70 -12.55
CA LEU A 462 9.48 -5.86 -13.99
C LEU A 462 8.49 -5.03 -14.80
N PHE A 463 7.21 -5.04 -14.43
CA PHE A 463 6.16 -4.31 -15.15
C PHE A 463 6.35 -2.80 -15.06
N SER A 464 6.59 -2.27 -13.86
CA SER A 464 6.88 -0.85 -13.68
C SER A 464 8.15 -0.43 -14.42
N GLN A 465 9.20 -1.27 -14.42
CA GLN A 465 10.45 -1.02 -15.15
C GLN A 465 10.22 -0.97 -16.66
N ALA A 466 9.50 -1.95 -17.21
CA ALA A 466 9.17 -2.00 -18.63
C ALA A 466 8.33 -0.79 -19.05
N GLN A 467 7.27 -0.46 -18.29
CA GLN A 467 6.43 0.70 -18.56
C GLN A 467 7.24 2.00 -18.57
N PHE A 468 8.04 2.22 -17.52
CA PHE A 468 8.80 3.46 -17.34
C PHE A 468 9.82 3.66 -18.47
N TYR A 469 10.66 2.67 -18.76
CA TYR A 469 11.72 2.82 -19.75
C TYR A 469 11.20 2.82 -21.19
N CYS A 470 10.16 2.04 -21.50
CA CYS A 470 9.53 2.09 -22.82
C CYS A 470 8.85 3.44 -23.06
N HIS A 471 8.21 4.02 -22.03
CA HIS A 471 7.65 5.36 -22.12
C HIS A 471 8.74 6.43 -22.29
N ALA A 472 9.85 6.34 -21.54
CA ALA A 472 10.98 7.25 -21.68
C ALA A 472 11.63 7.14 -23.07
N PHE A 473 11.77 5.93 -23.61
CA PHE A 473 12.37 5.69 -24.93
C PHE A 473 11.71 6.47 -26.06
N ILE A 474 10.37 6.55 -26.05
CA ILE A 474 9.62 7.24 -27.10
C ILE A 474 9.37 8.74 -26.82
N ASN A 475 9.62 9.22 -25.60
CA ASN A 475 9.29 10.59 -25.18
C ASN A 475 10.51 11.44 -24.77
N ASP A 476 11.66 10.85 -24.44
CA ASP A 476 12.83 11.56 -23.91
C ASP A 476 13.99 11.56 -24.93
N GLN A 477 14.25 12.73 -25.51
CA GLN A 477 15.28 12.92 -26.53
C GLN A 477 16.72 12.67 -26.01
N PRO A 478 17.11 13.12 -24.79
CA PRO A 478 18.40 12.75 -24.21
C PRO A 478 18.58 11.23 -24.05
N PHE A 479 17.57 10.54 -23.55
CA PHE A 479 17.60 9.09 -23.32
C PHE A 479 17.73 8.32 -24.62
N LEU A 480 16.97 8.69 -25.66
CA LEU A 480 17.12 8.14 -27.01
C LEU A 480 18.56 8.30 -27.54
N GLY A 481 19.17 9.47 -27.29
CA GLY A 481 20.57 9.72 -27.63
C GLY A 481 21.55 8.80 -26.91
N GLU A 482 21.36 8.57 -25.61
CA GLU A 482 22.17 7.65 -24.82
C GLU A 482 21.99 6.19 -25.26
N ILE A 483 20.76 5.76 -25.58
CA ILE A 483 20.47 4.43 -26.15
C ILE A 483 21.24 4.22 -27.45
N ARG A 484 21.13 5.17 -28.39
CA ARG A 484 21.83 5.12 -29.68
C ARG A 484 23.35 5.08 -29.49
N LYS A 485 23.88 5.91 -28.57
CA LYS A 485 25.31 5.92 -28.25
C LYS A 485 25.77 4.57 -27.67
N HIS A 486 24.98 3.96 -26.78
CA HIS A 486 25.28 2.66 -26.21
C HIS A 486 25.30 1.56 -27.30
N ILE A 487 24.37 1.60 -28.25
CA ILE A 487 24.35 0.70 -29.41
C ILE A 487 25.60 0.87 -30.28
N ASP A 488 26.02 2.11 -30.57
CA ASP A 488 27.20 2.39 -31.40
C ASP A 488 28.51 1.86 -30.78
N LEU A 489 28.61 1.94 -29.45
CA LEU A 489 29.72 1.42 -28.64
C LEU A 489 29.65 -0.08 -28.35
N SER A 490 28.54 -0.74 -28.69
CA SER A 490 28.36 -2.17 -28.43
C SER A 490 29.17 -3.05 -29.38
N THR A 491 29.33 -4.32 -29.00
CA THR A 491 29.97 -5.35 -29.83
C THR A 491 29.00 -6.06 -30.78
N SER A 492 27.77 -5.54 -30.94
CA SER A 492 26.76 -6.18 -31.78
C SER A 492 27.18 -6.20 -33.25
N THR A 493 26.98 -7.34 -33.90
CA THR A 493 27.23 -7.51 -35.35
C THR A 493 26.25 -6.71 -36.21
N LYS A 494 25.14 -6.23 -35.64
CA LYS A 494 24.06 -5.51 -36.33
C LYS A 494 23.92 -4.04 -35.89
N LYS A 495 24.94 -3.45 -35.26
CA LYS A 495 24.84 -2.08 -34.70
C LYS A 495 24.38 -1.02 -35.72
N THR A 496 24.83 -1.10 -36.98
CA THR A 496 24.41 -0.16 -38.03
C THR A 496 22.92 -0.29 -38.32
N GLU A 497 22.40 -1.51 -38.41
CA GLU A 497 20.98 -1.78 -38.64
C GLU A 497 20.12 -1.23 -37.49
N TYR A 498 20.55 -1.37 -36.23
CA TYR A 498 19.85 -0.72 -35.11
C TYR A 498 19.86 0.80 -35.21
N LEU A 499 20.99 1.42 -35.56
CA LEU A 499 21.10 2.87 -35.67
C LEU A 499 20.30 3.43 -36.84
N ASP A 500 20.10 2.64 -37.90
CA ASP A 500 19.20 2.97 -39.00
C ASP A 500 17.74 2.79 -38.62
N TYR A 501 17.42 1.78 -37.80
CA TYR A 501 16.06 1.51 -37.33
C TYR A 501 15.57 2.53 -36.29
N ILE A 502 16.35 2.72 -35.22
CA ILE A 502 16.03 3.63 -34.11
C ILE A 502 16.44 5.04 -34.51
N LYS A 503 15.52 5.83 -35.05
CA LYS A 503 15.81 7.17 -35.56
C LYS A 503 16.39 8.11 -34.49
N PRO A 504 17.19 9.13 -34.87
CA PRO A 504 17.84 10.02 -33.91
C PRO A 504 16.89 10.98 -33.20
N ASN A 505 15.70 11.26 -33.75
CA ASN A 505 14.72 12.18 -33.15
C ASN A 505 13.52 11.41 -32.62
N ILE A 506 13.04 11.78 -31.43
CA ILE A 506 11.84 11.16 -30.83
C ILE A 506 10.60 11.28 -31.72
N ALA A 507 10.50 12.34 -32.52
CA ALA A 507 9.38 12.55 -33.45
C ALA A 507 9.28 11.47 -34.54
N ASP A 508 10.41 10.81 -34.84
CA ASP A 508 10.52 9.75 -35.84
C ASP A 508 10.49 8.34 -35.20
N ILE A 509 10.33 8.26 -33.88
CA ILE A 509 10.17 6.99 -33.16
C ILE A 509 8.68 6.68 -33.02
N HIS A 510 8.28 5.51 -33.50
CA HIS A 510 6.90 5.04 -33.37
C HIS A 510 6.87 3.72 -32.63
N GLY A 511 6.11 3.66 -31.53
CA GLY A 511 6.00 2.43 -30.71
C GLY A 511 5.63 1.20 -31.54
N LYS A 512 4.83 1.35 -32.60
CA LYS A 512 4.34 0.25 -33.46
C LYS A 512 5.45 -0.52 -34.18
N ASP A 513 6.67 0.02 -34.20
CA ASP A 513 7.85 -0.59 -34.79
C ASP A 513 8.62 -1.47 -33.77
N TYR A 514 8.17 -1.49 -32.51
CA TYR A 514 8.85 -2.18 -31.41
C TYR A 514 7.89 -3.13 -30.69
N VAL A 515 8.44 -4.28 -30.30
CA VAL A 515 7.76 -5.27 -29.44
C VAL A 515 8.41 -5.25 -28.07
N VAL A 516 7.61 -5.20 -27.01
CA VAL A 516 8.11 -5.28 -25.64
C VAL A 516 7.99 -6.72 -25.16
N CYS A 517 9.07 -7.28 -24.60
CA CYS A 517 9.12 -8.65 -24.13
C CYS A 517 9.42 -8.72 -22.63
N LEU A 518 8.59 -9.45 -21.88
CA LEU A 518 8.72 -9.70 -20.46
C LEU A 518 9.17 -11.14 -20.25
N TRP A 519 10.44 -11.32 -19.92
CA TRP A 519 11.07 -12.63 -19.77
C TRP A 519 11.19 -12.99 -18.28
N LEU A 520 10.42 -14.01 -17.88
CA LEU A 520 10.37 -14.50 -16.51
C LEU A 520 11.22 -15.77 -16.39
N LEU A 521 12.35 -15.68 -15.67
CA LEU A 521 13.30 -16.79 -15.55
C LEU A 521 12.82 -17.79 -14.49
N CYS A 522 12.28 -18.93 -14.95
CA CYS A 522 11.77 -20.00 -14.10
C CYS A 522 12.82 -21.12 -13.91
N ASP A 523 12.74 -21.85 -12.81
CA ASP A 523 13.62 -23.00 -12.58
C ASP A 523 13.25 -24.11 -13.57
N GLN A 524 14.22 -24.60 -14.35
CA GLN A 524 13.97 -25.69 -15.31
C GLN A 524 13.51 -27.00 -14.66
N HIS A 525 13.81 -27.20 -13.38
CA HIS A 525 13.42 -28.40 -12.63
C HIS A 525 12.03 -28.27 -12.00
N ALA A 526 11.44 -27.07 -12.00
CA ALA A 526 10.07 -26.83 -11.59
C ALA A 526 9.11 -26.91 -12.78
N ALA A 527 7.82 -27.09 -12.50
CA ALA A 527 6.79 -26.92 -13.52
C ALA A 527 6.89 -25.50 -14.08
N THR A 528 6.80 -25.36 -15.41
CA THR A 528 6.76 -24.04 -16.04
C THR A 528 5.51 -23.32 -15.55
N PRO A 529 5.65 -22.11 -14.97
CA PRO A 529 4.50 -21.36 -14.51
C PRO A 529 3.58 -21.04 -15.67
N VAL A 530 2.29 -20.97 -15.40
CA VAL A 530 1.31 -20.43 -16.35
C VAL A 530 0.96 -19.00 -15.98
N LYS A 531 0.68 -18.15 -16.97
CA LYS A 531 0.33 -16.74 -16.72
C LYS A 531 -0.85 -16.53 -15.75
N THR A 532 -1.76 -17.51 -15.64
CA THR A 532 -2.89 -17.48 -14.69
C THR A 532 -2.50 -17.79 -13.25
N GLU A 533 -1.29 -18.32 -12.98
CA GLU A 533 -0.75 -18.51 -11.63
C GLU A 533 -0.09 -17.25 -11.07
N ILE A 534 0.10 -16.22 -11.91
CA ILE A 534 0.51 -14.90 -11.43
C ILE A 534 -0.59 -14.41 -10.47
N PRO A 535 -0.26 -13.94 -9.27
CA PRO A 535 -1.18 -13.26 -8.36
C PRO A 535 -2.12 -12.27 -9.06
N LEU A 536 -3.41 -12.25 -8.69
CA LEU A 536 -4.43 -11.48 -9.40
C LEU A 536 -4.08 -9.98 -9.41
N MET A 537 -3.57 -9.46 -8.29
CA MET A 537 -3.16 -8.06 -8.24
C MET A 537 -1.93 -7.77 -9.11
N ALA A 538 -1.03 -8.75 -9.34
CA ALA A 538 0.02 -8.63 -10.36
C ALA A 538 -0.54 -8.71 -11.79
N GLN A 539 -1.54 -9.56 -12.04
CA GLN A 539 -2.21 -9.62 -13.34
C GLN A 539 -2.87 -8.28 -13.68
N TYR A 540 -3.43 -7.61 -12.68
CA TYR A 540 -4.01 -6.29 -12.87
C TYR A 540 -2.98 -5.22 -13.18
N GLU A 541 -1.85 -5.17 -12.47
CA GLU A 541 -0.73 -4.28 -12.82
C GLU A 541 -0.16 -4.56 -14.23
N LEU A 542 -0.10 -5.84 -14.62
CA LEU A 542 0.26 -6.25 -15.97
C LEU A 542 -0.74 -5.72 -17.01
N LYS A 543 -2.04 -5.74 -16.72
CA LYS A 543 -3.09 -5.16 -17.58
C LYS A 543 -2.87 -3.68 -17.78
N LEU A 544 -2.68 -2.91 -16.71
CA LEU A 544 -2.50 -1.46 -16.78
C LEU A 544 -1.25 -1.08 -17.57
N MET A 545 -0.14 -1.77 -17.31
CA MET A 545 1.10 -1.58 -18.07
C MET A 545 0.92 -1.95 -19.55
N HIS A 546 0.29 -3.08 -19.84
CA HIS A 546 -0.01 -3.50 -21.21
C HIS A 546 -0.88 -2.46 -21.92
N GLU A 547 -1.97 -2.01 -21.32
CA GLU A 547 -2.84 -0.97 -21.86
C GLU A 547 -2.10 0.33 -22.09
N HIS A 548 -1.24 0.77 -21.17
CA HIS A 548 -0.42 1.97 -21.37
C HIS A 548 0.55 1.80 -22.56
N LEU A 549 1.22 0.67 -22.65
CA LEU A 549 2.17 0.42 -23.75
C LEU A 549 1.47 0.27 -25.11
N ARG A 550 0.35 -0.45 -25.18
CA ARG A 550 -0.38 -0.70 -26.43
C ARG A 550 -1.28 0.46 -26.84
N ASN A 551 -2.02 1.05 -25.91
CA ASN A 551 -3.05 2.03 -26.21
C ASN A 551 -2.52 3.46 -26.17
N THR A 552 -1.57 3.77 -25.28
CA THR A 552 -0.98 5.12 -25.19
C THR A 552 0.30 5.22 -26.01
N CYS A 553 1.27 4.34 -25.73
CA CYS A 553 2.58 4.37 -26.38
C CYS A 553 2.60 3.70 -27.76
N LYS A 554 1.52 3.00 -28.13
CA LYS A 554 1.32 2.32 -29.42
C LYS A 554 2.36 1.27 -29.75
N PHE A 555 2.99 0.63 -28.76
CA PHE A 555 3.87 -0.52 -28.98
C PHE A 555 3.15 -1.61 -29.78
N GLN A 556 3.87 -2.27 -30.68
CA GLN A 556 3.29 -3.27 -31.58
C GLN A 556 2.60 -4.37 -30.77
N ASP A 557 3.31 -4.86 -29.76
CA ASP A 557 2.85 -5.92 -28.89
C ASP A 557 3.60 -5.91 -27.55
N VAL A 558 3.02 -6.58 -26.56
CA VAL A 558 3.64 -6.86 -25.26
C VAL A 558 3.54 -8.36 -25.02
N ILE A 559 4.68 -9.03 -25.01
CA ILE A 559 4.76 -10.50 -25.02
C ILE A 559 5.37 -10.97 -23.71
N ILE A 560 4.71 -11.92 -23.03
CA ILE A 560 5.27 -12.60 -21.87
C ILE A 560 5.88 -13.94 -22.28
N ARG A 561 7.03 -14.30 -21.69
CA ARG A 561 7.68 -15.60 -21.89
C ARG A 561 8.22 -16.14 -20.56
N PHE A 562 7.97 -17.40 -20.30
CA PHE A 562 8.61 -18.15 -19.21
C PHE A 562 9.84 -18.87 -19.75
N ILE A 563 11.01 -18.56 -19.21
CA ILE A 563 12.30 -19.09 -19.69
C ILE A 563 12.88 -20.04 -18.64
N PRO A 564 12.93 -21.36 -18.93
CA PRO A 564 13.57 -22.33 -18.05
C PRO A 564 15.08 -22.10 -18.00
N VAL A 565 15.62 -21.88 -16.80
CA VAL A 565 17.06 -21.70 -16.54
C VAL A 565 17.55 -22.68 -15.48
N ILE A 566 18.84 -23.03 -15.52
CA ILE A 566 19.48 -23.83 -14.45
C ILE A 566 19.76 -22.89 -13.27
N LYS A 567 19.26 -23.27 -12.08
CA LYS A 567 19.50 -22.56 -10.82
C LYS A 567 20.23 -23.49 -9.85
N LYS A 568 21.18 -22.94 -9.10
CA LYS A 568 21.88 -23.67 -8.04
C LYS A 568 21.37 -23.25 -6.66
N ASN A 569 21.11 -24.22 -5.79
CA ASN A 569 20.72 -23.97 -4.41
C ASN A 569 21.97 -23.73 -3.55
N TYR A 570 22.26 -22.47 -3.25
CA TYR A 570 23.32 -22.10 -2.33
C TYR A 570 22.82 -22.20 -0.89
N ILE A 571 23.22 -23.26 -0.17
CA ILE A 571 22.97 -23.39 1.26
C ILE A 571 24.02 -22.53 1.98
N LYS A 572 23.61 -21.41 2.60
CA LYS A 572 24.46 -20.73 3.57
C LYS A 572 24.61 -21.65 4.79
N ALA A 573 25.81 -22.17 5.02
CA ALA A 573 26.13 -22.76 6.30
C ALA A 573 25.92 -21.69 7.38
N ILE A 574 25.08 -21.97 8.37
CA ILE A 574 24.96 -21.14 9.55
C ILE A 574 26.31 -21.27 10.26
N SER A 575 27.12 -20.21 10.21
CA SER A 575 28.32 -20.11 11.01
C SER A 575 27.91 -20.16 12.48
N ASN A 576 28.35 -21.21 13.18
CA ASN A 576 28.15 -21.44 14.61
C ASN A 576 28.61 -20.26 15.47
#